data_AF-A0A7S3M830-F1
#
_entry.id   AF-A0A7S3M830-F1
#
_cell.length_a   1.000
_cell.length_b   1.000
_cell.length_c   1.000
_cell.angle_alpha   90.00
_cell.angle_beta   90.00
_cell.angle_gamma   90.00
#
_symmetry.space_group_name_H-M   'P 1'
#
loop_
_entity.id
_entity.type
_entity.pdbx_description
1 polymer ?
#
loop_
_entity_poly.entity_id
_entity_poly.type
_entity_poly.pdbx_seq_one_letter_code
_entity_poly.pdbx_strand_id
1 'polypeptide(L)'
;DRRVIDSTVAELTGAEAFDLLQECTHRLLSQPVRGQVLCSWIQRVLMRHCAFIFSQPVLHRALQPLHDAFQARCTSHRTLVRLRGRLQALRNCGRLALASSKRATSAADASASAPLLEYVE
;
A
#
# COMPACT_ATOMS: atom_id res chain seq x y z
N ASP A 1 8.51 -9.12 -11.67
CA ASP A 1 9.01 -10.38 -11.08
C ASP A 1 10.40 -10.13 -10.50
N ARG A 2 10.72 -10.67 -9.32
CA ARG A 2 11.96 -10.37 -8.59
C ARG A 2 13.20 -10.86 -9.35
N ARG A 3 13.10 -12.00 -10.03
CA ARG A 3 14.20 -12.56 -10.83
C ARG A 3 14.56 -11.68 -12.03
N VAL A 4 13.54 -11.15 -12.70
CA VAL A 4 13.71 -10.23 -13.84
C VAL A 4 14.34 -8.92 -13.41
N ILE A 5 13.95 -8.38 -12.24
CA ILE A 5 14.58 -7.17 -11.68
C ILE A 5 16.07 -7.43 -11.42
N ASP A 6 16.42 -8.60 -10.89
CA ASP A 6 17.80 -8.91 -10.54
C ASP A 6 18.68 -9.11 -11.78
N SER A 7 18.17 -9.81 -12.80
CA SER A 7 18.90 -9.99 -14.06
C SER A 7 19.10 -8.66 -14.77
N THR A 8 18.05 -7.85 -14.90
CA THR A 8 18.13 -6.53 -15.54
C THR A 8 19.10 -5.61 -14.81
N VAL A 9 19.03 -5.51 -13.48
CA VAL A 9 19.96 -4.66 -12.70
C VAL A 9 21.41 -5.16 -12.77
N ALA A 10 21.63 -6.46 -12.92
CA ALA A 10 22.97 -7.03 -13.05
C ALA A 10 23.62 -6.73 -14.41
N GLU A 11 22.82 -6.57 -15.46
CA GLU A 11 23.27 -6.27 -16.83
C GLU A 11 23.56 -4.78 -17.05
N LEU A 12 22.94 -3.90 -16.27
CA LEU A 12 23.13 -2.45 -16.38
C LEU A 12 24.54 -2.02 -15.94
N THR A 13 25.09 -1.01 -16.63
CA THR A 13 26.28 -0.30 -16.18
C THR A 13 25.95 0.61 -14.99
N GLY A 14 26.98 1.04 -14.23
CA GLY A 14 26.79 1.90 -13.07
C GLY A 14 26.08 3.23 -13.39
N ALA A 15 26.37 3.82 -14.56
CA ALA A 15 25.74 5.06 -15.02
C ALA A 15 24.26 4.84 -15.36
N GLU A 16 23.94 3.85 -16.19
CA GLU A 16 22.55 3.52 -16.56
C GLU A 16 21.72 3.12 -15.34
N ALA A 17 22.32 2.39 -14.39
CA ALA A 17 21.67 2.04 -13.14
C ALA A 17 21.34 3.28 -12.31
N PHE A 18 22.19 4.31 -12.32
CA PHE A 18 21.93 5.57 -11.64
C PHE A 18 20.83 6.38 -12.33
N ASP A 19 20.79 6.42 -13.67
CA ASP A 19 19.70 7.06 -14.41
C ASP A 19 18.35 6.39 -14.12
N LEU A 20 18.33 5.06 -14.08
CA LEU A 20 17.16 4.28 -13.67
C LEU A 20 16.73 4.63 -12.24
N LEU A 21 17.69 4.82 -11.33
CA LEU A 21 17.42 5.20 -9.95
C LEU A 21 16.78 6.60 -9.84
N GLN A 22 17.26 7.56 -10.62
CA GLN A 22 16.69 8.91 -10.68
C GLN A 22 15.26 8.87 -11.21
N GLU A 23 15.02 8.14 -12.30
CA GLU A 23 13.68 8.00 -12.88
C GLU A 23 12.72 7.27 -11.92
N CYS A 24 13.19 6.23 -11.22
CA CYS A 24 12.40 5.57 -10.18
C CYS A 24 12.05 6.51 -9.03
N THR A 25 12.97 7.40 -8.65
CA THR A 25 12.75 8.40 -7.59
C THR A 25 11.72 9.43 -8.04
N HIS A 26 11.85 9.94 -9.27
CA HIS A 26 10.88 10.86 -9.86
C HIS A 26 9.48 10.25 -9.93
N ARG A 27 9.37 8.98 -10.36
CA ARG A 27 8.10 8.24 -10.39
C ARG A 27 7.54 7.96 -9.00
N LEU A 28 8.40 7.74 -8.01
CA LEU A 28 7.96 7.52 -6.64
C LEU A 28 7.29 8.77 -6.05
N LEU A 29 7.82 9.95 -6.39
CA LEU A 29 7.27 11.24 -5.97
C LEU A 29 5.96 11.57 -6.70
N SER A 30 5.88 11.30 -8.01
CA SER A 30 4.67 11.59 -8.80
C SER A 30 3.55 10.56 -8.60
N GLN A 31 3.89 9.29 -8.41
CA GLN A 31 2.94 8.17 -8.34
C GLN A 31 3.19 7.27 -7.11
N PRO A 32 2.83 7.73 -5.89
CA PRO A 32 3.12 7.01 -4.65
C PRO A 32 2.43 5.64 -4.55
N VAL A 33 1.34 5.43 -5.29
CA VAL A 33 0.59 4.16 -5.34
C VAL A 33 1.44 3.01 -5.88
N ARG A 34 2.36 3.29 -6.81
CA ARG A 34 3.28 2.29 -7.38
C ARG A 34 4.53 2.07 -6.53
N GLY A 35 4.57 2.65 -5.33
CA GLY A 35 5.75 2.66 -4.46
C GLY A 35 6.29 1.28 -4.12
N GLN A 36 5.45 0.25 -3.97
CA GLN A 36 5.93 -1.10 -3.66
C GLN A 36 6.81 -1.68 -4.77
N VAL A 37 6.41 -1.50 -6.04
CA VAL A 37 7.18 -1.97 -7.19
C VAL A 37 8.43 -1.13 -7.35
N LEU A 38 8.31 0.20 -7.33
CA LEU A 38 9.44 1.12 -7.48
C LEU A 38 10.51 0.93 -6.39
N CYS A 39 10.09 0.75 -5.12
CA CYS A 39 11.03 0.47 -4.02
C CYS A 39 11.80 -0.84 -4.24
N SER A 40 11.20 -1.85 -4.90
CA SER A 40 11.92 -3.10 -5.19
C SER A 40 13.03 -2.91 -6.23
N TRP A 41 12.81 -2.08 -7.25
CA TRP A 41 13.84 -1.69 -8.22
C TRP A 41 14.94 -0.85 -7.56
N ILE A 42 14.55 0.20 -6.82
CA ILE A 42 15.46 1.08 -6.08
C ILE A 42 16.37 0.27 -5.15
N GLN A 43 15.80 -0.65 -4.37
CA GLN A 43 16.57 -1.48 -3.45
C GLN A 43 17.60 -2.34 -4.18
N ARG A 44 17.27 -2.91 -5.33
CA ARG A 44 18.22 -3.76 -6.09
C ARG A 44 19.32 -2.97 -6.74
N VAL A 45 18.98 -1.83 -7.34
CA VAL A 45 19.97 -0.91 -7.90
C VAL A 45 20.97 -0.48 -6.83
N LEU A 46 20.47 -0.05 -5.67
CA LEU A 46 21.33 0.36 -4.55
C LEU A 46 22.20 -0.79 -4.04
N MET A 47 21.67 -2.01 -3.89
CA MET A 47 22.49 -3.14 -3.40
C MET A 47 23.57 -3.59 -4.40
N ARG A 48 23.32 -3.51 -5.71
CA ARG A 48 24.27 -3.96 -6.74
C ARG A 48 25.30 -2.90 -7.09
N HIS A 49 24.88 -1.65 -7.21
CA HIS A 49 25.68 -0.54 -7.73
C HIS A 49 26.10 0.46 -6.64
N CYS A 50 25.96 0.13 -5.35
CA CYS A 50 26.37 1.02 -4.25
C CYS A 50 27.83 1.46 -4.38
N ALA A 51 28.76 0.56 -4.70
CA ALA A 51 30.18 0.88 -4.81
C ALA A 51 30.43 1.98 -5.85
N PHE A 52 29.71 1.95 -6.98
CA PHE A 52 29.79 2.99 -8.01
C PHE A 52 29.13 4.31 -7.55
N ILE A 53 27.97 4.25 -6.91
CA ILE A 53 27.27 5.45 -6.45
C ILE A 53 28.05 6.17 -5.35
N PHE A 54 28.67 5.42 -4.44
CA PHE A 54 29.45 5.98 -3.33
C PHE A 54 30.87 6.39 -3.72
N SER A 55 31.42 5.89 -4.82
CA SER A 55 32.73 6.35 -5.30
C SER A 55 32.69 7.79 -5.82
N GLN A 56 31.51 8.30 -6.16
CA GLN A 56 31.33 9.66 -6.67
C GLN A 56 30.48 10.51 -5.71
N PRO A 57 31.04 11.56 -5.10
CA PRO A 57 30.32 12.38 -4.12
C PRO A 57 29.13 13.14 -4.73
N VAL A 58 29.16 13.41 -6.04
CA VAL A 58 28.07 14.06 -6.78
C VAL A 58 26.85 13.15 -6.84
N LEU A 59 27.04 11.87 -7.18
CA LEU A 59 25.96 10.88 -7.23
C LEU A 59 25.35 10.62 -5.86
N HIS A 60 26.18 10.60 -4.82
CA HIS A 60 25.73 10.48 -3.45
C HIS A 60 24.80 11.63 -3.03
N ARG A 61 25.15 12.88 -3.35
CA ARG A 61 24.29 14.05 -3.07
C ARG A 61 22.97 13.99 -3.83
N ALA A 62 22.98 13.44 -5.04
CA ALA A 62 21.77 13.27 -5.85
C ALA A 62 20.82 12.16 -5.33
N LEU A 63 21.16 11.45 -4.25
CA LEU A 63 20.23 10.58 -3.50
C LEU A 63 19.37 11.34 -2.49
N GLN A 64 19.66 12.61 -2.20
CA GLN A 64 18.91 13.40 -1.21
C GLN A 64 17.39 13.41 -1.46
N PRO A 65 16.89 13.61 -2.69
CA PRO A 65 15.44 13.60 -2.94
C PRO A 65 14.79 12.25 -2.61
N LEU A 66 15.52 11.15 -2.83
CA LEU A 66 15.04 9.80 -2.50
C LEU A 66 14.96 9.60 -0.98
N HIS A 67 15.95 10.11 -0.24
CA HIS A 67 15.94 10.08 1.22
C HIS A 67 14.75 10.86 1.79
N ASP A 68 14.56 12.09 1.33
CA ASP A 68 13.47 12.96 1.79
C ASP A 68 12.10 12.32 1.50
N ALA A 69 11.93 11.70 0.33
CA ALA A 69 10.72 10.97 -0.04
C ALA A 69 10.42 9.80 0.91
N PHE A 70 11.44 9.03 1.32
CA PHE A 70 11.26 7.96 2.29
C PHE A 70 10.94 8.48 3.68
N GLN A 71 11.62 9.55 4.12
CA GLN A 71 11.35 10.16 5.41
C GLN A 71 9.90 10.65 5.51
N ALA A 72 9.39 11.35 4.50
CA ALA A 72 8.00 11.82 4.44
C ALA A 72 6.97 10.68 4.51
N ARG A 73 7.27 9.52 3.93
CA ARG A 73 6.41 8.33 4.02
C ARG A 73 6.48 7.67 5.39
N CYS A 74 7.67 7.56 5.98
CA CYS A 74 7.83 6.98 7.30
C CYS A 74 7.13 7.80 8.38
N THR A 75 7.19 9.13 8.30
CA THR A 75 6.53 10.03 9.26
C THR A 75 5.01 9.94 9.19
N SER A 76 4.44 9.86 7.99
CA SER A 76 2.97 9.76 7.79
C SER A 76 2.41 8.35 8.06
N HIS A 77 3.23 7.30 7.97
CA HIS A 77 2.79 5.90 8.08
C HIS A 77 2.01 5.61 9.35
N ARG A 78 2.53 6.02 10.52
CA ARG A 78 1.88 5.75 11.82
C ARG A 78 0.49 6.38 11.91
N THR A 79 0.34 7.60 11.40
CA THR A 79 -0.93 8.33 11.40
C THR A 79 -1.95 7.64 10.48
N LEU A 80 -1.52 7.21 9.29
CA LEU A 80 -2.37 6.49 8.34
C LEU A 80 -2.81 5.12 8.85
N VAL A 81 -1.93 4.38 9.55
CA VAL A 81 -2.28 3.09 10.17
C VAL A 81 -3.35 3.26 11.25
N ARG A 82 -3.22 4.30 12.10
CA ARG A 82 -4.25 4.62 13.11
C ARG A 82 -5.59 4.96 12.47
N LEU A 83 -5.57 5.79 11.42
CA LEU A 83 -6.78 6.16 10.68
C LEU A 83 -7.44 4.92 10.06
N ARG A 84 -6.66 4.05 9.42
CA ARG A 84 -7.14 2.77 8.87
C ARG A 84 -7.83 1.93 9.94
N GLY A 85 -7.26 1.82 11.14
CA GLY A 85 -7.87 1.09 12.25
C GLY A 85 -9.22 1.66 12.66
N ARG A 86 -9.33 2.99 12.79
CA ARG A 86 -10.60 3.67 13.11
C ARG A 86 -11.67 3.46 12.03
N LEU A 87 -11.29 3.59 10.76
CA LEU A 87 -12.20 3.35 9.63
C LEU A 87 -12.68 1.90 9.58
N GLN A 88 -11.79 0.94 9.90
CA GLN A 88 -12.15 -0.46 9.96
C GLN A 88 -13.13 -0.75 11.11
N ALA A 89 -12.93 -0.14 12.28
CA ALA A 89 -13.86 -0.24 13.40
C ALA A 89 -15.24 0.33 13.04
N LEU A 90 -15.29 1.54 12.46
CA LEU A 90 -16.55 2.18 12.04
C LEU A 90 -17.28 1.38 10.97
N ARG A 91 -16.55 0.85 9.97
CA ARG A 91 -17.10 -0.04 8.94
C ARG A 91 -17.69 -1.31 9.54
N ASN A 92 -17.05 -1.89 10.56
CA ASN A 92 -17.55 -3.08 11.25
C ASN A 92 -18.82 -2.77 12.05
N CYS A 93 -18.85 -1.67 12.81
CA CYS A 93 -20.06 -1.23 13.51
C CYS A 93 -21.23 -1.00 12.55
N GLY A 94 -21.00 -0.32 11.43
CA GLY A 94 -22.03 -0.11 10.40
C GLY A 94 -22.56 -1.41 9.81
N ARG A 95 -21.69 -2.40 9.54
CA ARG A 95 -22.11 -3.73 9.08
C ARG A 95 -22.97 -4.46 10.10
N LEU A 96 -22.61 -4.40 11.38
CA LEU A 96 -23.39 -5.02 12.45
C LEU A 96 -24.76 -4.36 12.62
N ALA A 97 -24.84 -3.03 12.54
CA ALA A 97 -26.10 -2.29 12.61
C ALA A 97 -27.03 -2.58 11.42
N LEU A 98 -26.47 -2.70 10.21
CA LEU A 98 -27.24 -3.11 9.03
C LEU A 98 -27.72 -4.56 9.15
N ALA A 99 -26.90 -5.45 9.69
CA ALA A 99 -27.27 -6.85 9.90
C ALA A 99 -28.35 -7.01 10.98
N SER A 100 -28.28 -6.25 12.08
CA SER A 100 -29.33 -6.27 13.11
C SER A 100 -30.63 -5.66 12.61
N SER A 101 -30.58 -4.56 11.86
CA SER A 101 -31.76 -3.97 11.21
C SER A 101 -32.42 -4.96 10.25
N LYS A 102 -31.64 -5.56 9.33
CA LYS A 102 -32.14 -6.58 8.38
C LYS A 102 -32.72 -7.80 9.08
N ARG A 103 -32.11 -8.24 10.19
CA ARG A 103 -32.62 -9.36 10.99
C ARG A 103 -33.93 -9.00 11.70
N ALA A 104 -34.09 -7.76 12.16
CA ALA A 104 -35.34 -7.27 12.74
C ALA A 104 -36.46 -7.16 11.68
N THR A 105 -36.17 -6.68 10.46
CA THR A 105 -37.16 -6.65 9.36
C THR A 105 -37.56 -8.06 8.95
N SER A 106 -36.60 -8.97 8.77
CA SER A 106 -36.87 -10.37 8.45
C SER A 106 -37.64 -11.12 9.54
N ALA A 107 -37.45 -10.77 10.82
CA ALA A 107 -38.22 -11.33 11.92
C ALA A 107 -39.66 -10.79 11.95
N ALA A 108 -39.85 -9.51 11.63
CA ALA A 108 -41.17 -8.90 11.48
C ALA A 108 -41.96 -9.52 10.31
N ASP A 109 -41.31 -9.71 9.16
CA ASP A 109 -41.92 -10.37 7.98
C ASP A 109 -42.27 -11.84 8.27
N ALA A 110 -41.41 -12.55 9.02
CA ALA A 110 -41.69 -13.92 9.45
C ALA A 110 -42.85 -14.02 10.44
N SER A 111 -42.99 -13.06 11.38
CA SER A 111 -44.14 -13.00 12.28
C SER A 111 -45.45 -12.60 11.58
N ALA A 112 -45.38 -11.86 10.47
CA ALA A 112 -46.54 -11.51 9.65
C ALA A 112 -47.03 -12.70 8.79
N SER A 113 -46.17 -13.67 8.49
CA SER A 113 -46.55 -14.92 7.79
C SER A 113 -46.97 -16.05 8.73
N ALA A 114 -46.79 -15.91 10.04
CA ALA A 114 -47.28 -16.87 11.01
C ALA A 114 -48.82 -16.77 11.11
N PRO A 115 -49.58 -17.86 10.90
CA PRO A 115 -51.03 -17.81 10.97
C PRO A 115 -51.48 -17.43 12.39
N LEU A 116 -52.27 -16.36 12.49
CA LEU A 116 -52.68 -15.73 13.76
C LEU A 116 -53.67 -16.55 14.60
N LEU A 117 -54.28 -17.59 14.01
CA LEU A 117 -55.24 -18.47 14.68
C LEU A 117 -55.06 -19.88 14.13
N GLU A 118 -54.51 -20.76 14.96
CA GLU A 118 -54.55 -22.20 14.75
C GLU A 118 -55.84 -22.69 15.43
N TYR A 119 -56.85 -23.03 14.64
CA TYR A 119 -58.06 -23.67 15.17
C TYR A 119 -57.68 -25.08 15.61
N VAL A 120 -57.73 -25.32 16.92
CA VAL A 120 -57.64 -26.67 17.49
C VAL A 120 -59.07 -27.21 17.59
N GLU A 121 -59.33 -28.33 16.89
CA GLU A 121 -60.59 -29.06 16.93
C GLU A 121 -60.83 -29.76 18.29
#